data_AF-A0A126WY73-F1
#
_entry.id   AF-A0A126WY73-F1
#
_cell.length_a   1.000
_cell.length_b   1.000
_cell.length_c   1.000
_cell.angle_alpha   90.00
_cell.angle_beta   90.00
_cell.angle_gamma   90.00
#
_symmetry.space_group_name_H-M   'P 1'
#
loop_
_entity.id
_entity.type
_entity.pdbx_description
1 polymer ?
#
loop_
_entity_poly.entity_id
_entity_poly.type
_entity_poly.pdbx_seq_one_letter_code
_entity_poly.pdbx_strand_id
1 'polypeptide(L)'
;MSGYALEEVLGRNGRIFQGPGTDRRSISEIREAIRQEKPLQITLLNYKKDETPIWVLFHLSPVFSREVGRVTHFVSVQVPIWVNLQVFGSGFCRSSGNSRVLGSRFCRNSSNSVDDNSSGTREFVFGSCRREVCFDSVGELGRTLPFDSYVDSDNRGLEAEESCKANHLEKQKAATVVSNILSTMMHYSEKMGKVICGKRCNSIGIVPLSSSLNISLGRIKQSFVLTDPHFVDMPIVYASDAFIKLTGYSRHEVLGRNCRFLQGPDTDVEVLCQMRESIEAARACTVRILNYRKEGSSFWNLLLISPVRNASGKIAFYVGVQMDESAKNDDQGLSPEMRQLAAVGAVKVAVRGLSAGVGPSKP
;
A
#
# COMPACT_ATOMS: atom_id res chain seq x y z
N MET A 1 -3.55 21.64 -10.61
CA MET A 1 -2.23 20.99 -10.75
C MET A 1 -2.15 20.15 -12.02
N SER A 2 -2.98 19.10 -12.16
CA SER A 2 -2.90 18.17 -13.30
C SER A 2 -3.73 18.57 -14.52
N GLY A 3 -4.70 19.49 -14.38
CA GLY A 3 -5.57 19.94 -15.49
C GLY A 3 -6.72 18.98 -15.82
N TYR A 4 -6.86 17.87 -15.10
CA TYR A 4 -8.00 16.95 -15.21
C TYR A 4 -9.18 17.40 -14.34
N ALA A 5 -10.39 17.14 -14.82
CA ALA A 5 -11.62 17.31 -14.04
C ALA A 5 -11.80 16.14 -13.05
N LEU A 6 -12.67 16.32 -12.06
CA LEU A 6 -12.87 15.36 -10.97
C LEU A 6 -13.35 14.00 -11.51
N GLU A 7 -14.35 14.03 -12.35
CA GLU A 7 -14.97 12.88 -13.01
C GLU A 7 -14.00 12.10 -13.93
N GLU A 8 -12.96 12.75 -14.42
CA GLU A 8 -11.93 12.11 -15.26
C GLU A 8 -10.94 11.29 -14.42
N VAL A 9 -10.81 11.62 -13.13
CA VAL A 9 -9.85 11.01 -12.21
C VAL A 9 -10.52 9.97 -11.31
N LEU A 10 -11.75 10.20 -10.88
CA LEU A 10 -12.47 9.29 -9.98
C LEU A 10 -12.60 7.89 -10.58
N GLY A 11 -12.27 6.88 -9.76
CA GLY A 11 -12.32 5.46 -10.14
C GLY A 11 -11.19 5.00 -11.08
N ARG A 12 -10.31 5.90 -11.54
CA ARG A 12 -9.20 5.56 -12.44
C ARG A 12 -7.91 5.29 -11.67
N ASN A 13 -7.07 4.44 -12.26
CA ASN A 13 -5.72 4.20 -11.75
C ASN A 13 -4.83 5.43 -12.01
N GLY A 14 -3.94 5.76 -11.07
CA GLY A 14 -3.01 6.90 -11.19
C GLY A 14 -2.04 6.85 -12.39
N ARG A 15 -2.02 5.74 -13.15
CA ARG A 15 -1.35 5.63 -14.44
C ARG A 15 -1.77 6.71 -15.45
N ILE A 16 -2.96 7.30 -15.30
CA ILE A 16 -3.42 8.40 -16.17
C ILE A 16 -2.50 9.63 -16.15
N PHE A 17 -1.68 9.79 -15.10
CA PHE A 17 -0.72 10.90 -14.99
C PHE A 17 0.68 10.55 -15.52
N GLN A 18 0.91 9.34 -16.00
CA GLN A 18 2.20 8.88 -16.51
C GLN A 18 2.31 9.15 -18.01
N GLY A 19 3.51 9.40 -18.51
CA GLY A 19 3.79 9.65 -19.91
C GLY A 19 5.16 9.14 -20.36
N PRO A 20 5.65 9.56 -21.54
CA PRO A 20 6.82 8.97 -22.19
C PRO A 20 8.10 9.01 -21.35
N GLY A 21 8.34 10.11 -20.64
CA GLY A 21 9.51 10.32 -19.78
C GLY A 21 9.30 9.89 -18.33
N THR A 22 8.18 9.26 -17.98
CA THR A 22 7.98 8.74 -16.63
C THR A 22 8.87 7.52 -16.41
N ASP A 23 9.85 7.65 -15.50
CA ASP A 23 10.79 6.57 -15.17
C ASP A 23 10.08 5.30 -14.68
N ARG A 24 10.37 4.19 -15.36
CA ARG A 24 9.81 2.86 -15.05
C ARG A 24 10.29 2.31 -13.72
N ARG A 25 11.51 2.66 -13.27
CA ARG A 25 12.04 2.19 -11.97
C ARG A 25 11.23 2.81 -10.83
N SER A 26 10.98 4.11 -10.89
CA SER A 26 10.12 4.82 -9.95
C SER A 26 8.72 4.22 -9.86
N ILE A 27 8.12 3.85 -11.02
CA ILE A 27 6.83 3.15 -11.03
C ILE A 27 6.90 1.76 -10.39
N SER A 28 7.99 1.03 -10.60
CA SER A 28 8.22 -0.28 -9.97
C SER A 28 8.32 -0.15 -8.45
N GLU A 29 9.04 0.85 -7.95
CA GLU A 29 9.16 1.14 -6.52
C GLU A 29 7.81 1.48 -5.88
N ILE A 30 6.97 2.27 -6.57
CA ILE A 30 5.59 2.55 -6.12
C ILE A 30 4.77 1.27 -6.01
N ARG A 31 4.81 0.40 -7.04
CA ARG A 31 4.08 -0.88 -7.03
C ARG A 31 4.56 -1.79 -5.90
N GLU A 32 5.87 -1.84 -5.68
CA GLU A 32 6.47 -2.64 -4.62
C GLU A 32 6.08 -2.11 -3.23
N ALA A 33 6.09 -0.80 -3.01
CA ALA A 33 5.63 -0.19 -1.77
C ALA A 33 4.16 -0.47 -1.47
N ILE A 34 3.29 -0.40 -2.49
CA ILE A 34 1.87 -0.77 -2.38
C ILE A 34 1.74 -2.26 -2.00
N ARG A 35 2.47 -3.15 -2.69
CA ARG A 35 2.44 -4.59 -2.45
C ARG A 35 2.92 -4.95 -1.03
N GLN A 36 3.91 -4.22 -0.53
CA GLN A 36 4.51 -4.41 0.79
C GLN A 36 3.77 -3.64 1.89
N GLU A 37 2.74 -2.86 1.56
CA GLU A 37 2.00 -2.02 2.50
C GLU A 37 2.92 -1.04 3.27
N LYS A 38 3.91 -0.46 2.57
CA LYS A 38 4.89 0.46 3.14
C LYS A 38 4.65 1.89 2.67
N PRO A 39 4.94 2.91 3.51
CA PRO A 39 4.99 4.28 3.04
C PRO A 39 6.14 4.44 2.05
N LEU A 40 5.95 5.33 1.07
CA LEU A 40 6.96 5.66 0.07
C LEU A 40 6.97 7.17 -0.14
N GLN A 41 8.16 7.72 -0.36
CA GLN A 41 8.33 9.08 -0.84
C GLN A 41 9.32 9.03 -2.00
N ILE A 42 8.88 9.45 -3.19
CA ILE A 42 9.65 9.37 -4.42
C ILE A 42 9.36 10.58 -5.31
N THR A 43 10.36 11.03 -6.06
CA THR A 43 10.14 12.04 -7.09
C THR A 43 9.78 11.36 -8.41
N LEU A 44 8.71 11.81 -9.05
CA LEU A 44 8.16 11.21 -10.26
C LEU A 44 7.87 12.31 -11.28
N LEU A 45 8.15 12.03 -12.56
CA LEU A 45 7.70 12.87 -13.67
C LEU A 45 6.28 12.46 -14.08
N ASN A 46 5.31 13.34 -13.84
CA ASN A 46 3.94 13.19 -14.28
C ASN A 46 3.64 14.14 -15.45
N TYR A 47 2.49 13.94 -16.10
CA TYR A 47 2.01 14.74 -17.21
C TYR A 47 0.64 15.31 -16.86
N LYS A 48 0.46 16.58 -17.20
CA LYS A 48 -0.85 17.24 -17.13
C LYS A 48 -1.72 16.78 -18.30
N LYS A 49 -3.00 17.16 -18.28
CA LYS A 49 -3.96 16.89 -19.36
C LYS A 49 -3.54 17.47 -20.70
N ASP A 50 -2.83 18.60 -20.69
CA ASP A 50 -2.25 19.25 -21.87
C ASP A 50 -0.88 18.65 -22.27
N GLU A 51 -0.53 17.49 -21.72
CA GLU A 51 0.74 16.79 -21.95
C GLU A 51 1.99 17.53 -21.43
N THR A 52 1.83 18.63 -20.68
CA THR A 52 2.97 19.32 -20.08
C THR A 52 3.58 18.47 -18.96
N PRO A 53 4.91 18.23 -18.97
CA PRO A 53 5.59 17.51 -17.90
C PRO A 53 5.59 18.31 -16.59
N ILE A 54 5.40 17.61 -15.47
CA ILE A 54 5.45 18.17 -14.13
C ILE A 54 6.15 17.20 -13.18
N TRP A 55 7.24 17.66 -12.56
CA TRP A 55 7.89 16.92 -11.49
C TRP A 55 7.06 17.01 -10.21
N VAL A 56 6.79 15.86 -9.60
CA VAL A 56 6.06 15.78 -8.35
C VAL A 56 6.85 14.99 -7.33
N LEU A 57 6.90 15.48 -6.10
CA LEU A 57 7.20 14.67 -4.94
C LEU A 57 5.92 13.91 -4.59
N PHE A 58 5.94 12.60 -4.84
CA PHE A 58 4.87 11.67 -4.54
C PHE A 58 5.11 11.04 -3.17
N HIS A 59 4.26 11.35 -2.19
CA HIS A 59 4.28 10.69 -0.88
C HIS A 59 3.06 9.81 -0.71
N LEU A 60 3.27 8.50 -0.67
CA LEU A 60 2.26 7.47 -0.43
C LEU A 60 2.31 7.01 1.03
N SER A 61 1.15 6.88 1.66
CA SER A 61 1.00 6.30 3.00
C SER A 61 -0.18 5.32 3.05
N PRO A 62 0.02 4.09 3.52
CA PRO A 62 -1.08 3.18 3.82
C PRO A 62 -1.89 3.64 5.05
N VAL A 63 -3.18 3.33 5.05
CA VAL A 63 -4.11 3.56 6.17
C VAL A 63 -4.63 2.22 6.66
N PHE A 64 -4.43 1.90 7.94
CA PHE A 64 -4.74 0.59 8.50
C PHE A 64 -6.06 0.59 9.26
N SER A 65 -6.79 -0.52 9.21
CA SER A 65 -7.86 -0.82 10.17
C SER A 65 -7.22 -1.11 11.53
N ARG A 66 -7.74 -0.50 12.60
CA ARG A 66 -7.26 -0.76 13.97
C ARG A 66 -7.64 -2.15 14.48
N GLU A 67 -8.73 -2.72 13.99
CA GLU A 67 -9.24 -4.03 14.41
C GLU A 67 -8.48 -5.19 13.76
N VAL A 68 -8.22 -5.10 12.45
CA VAL A 68 -7.67 -6.22 11.66
C VAL A 68 -6.19 -6.01 11.31
N GLY A 69 -5.65 -4.80 11.53
CA GLY A 69 -4.27 -4.43 11.16
C GLY A 69 -3.99 -4.41 9.66
N ARG A 70 -5.03 -4.54 8.82
CA ARG A 70 -4.95 -4.57 7.35
C ARG A 70 -5.03 -3.17 6.76
N VAL A 71 -4.39 -2.96 5.62
CA VAL A 71 -4.58 -1.74 4.83
C VAL A 71 -6.02 -1.66 4.32
N THR A 72 -6.66 -0.53 4.56
CA THR A 72 -8.01 -0.21 4.08
C THR A 72 -7.95 0.75 2.89
N HIS A 73 -7.03 1.71 2.94
CA HIS A 73 -6.87 2.75 1.94
C HIS A 73 -5.40 3.11 1.79
N PHE A 74 -5.06 3.75 0.68
CA PHE A 74 -3.82 4.48 0.52
C PHE A 74 -4.14 5.96 0.35
N VAL A 75 -3.39 6.80 1.06
CA VAL A 75 -3.42 8.25 0.91
C VAL A 75 -2.15 8.65 0.20
N SER A 76 -2.27 9.47 -0.85
CA SER A 76 -1.12 10.03 -1.54
C SER A 76 -1.17 11.55 -1.57
N VAL A 77 -0.05 12.20 -1.30
CA VAL A 77 0.15 13.65 -1.46
C VAL A 77 1.11 13.87 -2.62
N GLN A 78 0.74 14.78 -3.52
CA GLN A 78 1.54 15.18 -4.68
C GLN A 78 1.93 16.64 -4.51
N VAL A 79 3.23 16.90 -4.36
CA VAL A 79 3.77 18.27 -4.24
C VAL A 79 4.56 18.59 -5.51
N PRO A 80 4.13 19.56 -6.33
CA PRO A 80 4.92 20.01 -7.48
C PRO A 80 6.32 20.47 -7.07
N ILE A 81 7.33 20.01 -7.79
CA ILE A 81 8.72 20.46 -7.66
C ILE A 81 9.01 21.37 -8.85
N TRP A 82 9.35 22.62 -8.57
CA TRP A 82 9.71 23.58 -9.61
C TRP A 82 11.21 23.49 -9.85
N VAL A 83 11.60 22.98 -11.01
CA VAL A 83 13.01 22.97 -11.43
C VAL A 83 13.39 24.42 -11.71
N ASN A 84 14.27 25.01 -10.88
CA ASN A 84 14.86 26.30 -11.18
C ASN A 84 15.81 26.13 -12.38
N LEU A 85 15.31 26.41 -13.58
CA LEU A 85 16.15 26.71 -14.75
C LEU A 85 16.81 28.08 -14.55
N GLN A 86 17.79 28.16 -13.65
CA GLN A 86 18.65 29.33 -13.49
C GLN A 86 20.12 28.93 -13.51
N VAL A 87 20.53 27.99 -14.36
CA VAL A 87 21.96 27.79 -14.67
C VAL A 87 22.14 27.27 -16.11
N PHE A 88 21.60 27.92 -17.14
CA PHE A 88 22.14 27.78 -18.51
C PHE A 88 21.79 29.02 -19.33
N GLY A 89 22.81 29.85 -19.56
CA GLY A 89 22.70 31.09 -20.31
C GLY A 89 24.01 31.85 -20.42
N SER A 90 25.15 31.15 -20.53
CA SER A 90 26.38 31.77 -21.03
C SER A 90 26.30 31.82 -22.55
N GLY A 91 25.87 32.96 -23.10
CA GLY A 91 25.81 33.16 -24.55
C GLY A 91 25.22 34.50 -24.96
N PHE A 92 26.04 35.56 -24.91
CA PHE A 92 25.98 36.79 -25.73
C PHE A 92 24.60 37.34 -26.17
N CYS A 93 24.09 38.32 -25.42
CA CYS A 93 23.34 39.44 -26.01
C CYS A 93 24.21 40.71 -25.92
N ARG A 94 24.88 41.05 -27.03
CA ARG A 94 25.36 42.42 -27.27
C ARG A 94 24.20 43.22 -27.86
N SER A 95 23.68 44.21 -27.12
CA SER A 95 23.48 45.57 -27.62
C SER A 95 22.84 46.49 -26.59
N SER A 96 23.50 47.64 -26.43
CA SER A 96 22.93 48.99 -26.29
C SER A 96 22.05 49.34 -25.09
N GLY A 97 22.62 50.18 -24.21
CA GLY A 97 21.98 51.46 -23.92
C GLY A 97 21.28 51.60 -22.56
N ASN A 98 21.85 52.49 -21.75
CA ASN A 98 21.24 53.25 -20.66
C ASN A 98 20.89 52.55 -19.34
N SER A 99 21.94 52.47 -18.52
CA SER A 99 21.83 52.71 -17.08
C SER A 99 21.13 54.05 -16.81
N ARG A 100 19.90 54.00 -16.30
CA ARG A 100 19.33 55.09 -15.48
C ARG A 100 18.92 54.51 -14.15
N VAL A 101 19.83 54.71 -13.21
CA VAL A 101 19.56 54.80 -11.77
C VAL A 101 18.45 55.82 -11.56
N LEU A 102 17.32 55.40 -10.99
CA LEU A 102 16.46 56.28 -10.21
C LEU A 102 16.29 55.65 -8.84
N GLY A 103 17.07 56.16 -7.89
CA GLY A 103 16.77 56.02 -6.48
C GLY A 103 15.63 56.96 -6.06
N SER A 104 15.36 56.91 -4.75
CA SER A 104 14.37 57.70 -4.01
C SER A 104 12.95 57.08 -4.06
N ARG A 105 12.23 56.92 -2.95
CA ARG A 105 12.31 57.66 -1.69
C ARG A 105 11.56 56.90 -0.59
N PHE A 106 12.14 56.97 0.60
CA PHE A 106 11.45 56.84 1.88
C PHE A 106 10.21 57.74 1.94
N CYS A 107 9.12 57.20 2.51
CA CYS A 107 8.14 57.99 3.25
C CYS A 107 7.86 57.30 4.59
N ARG A 108 8.53 57.79 5.64
CA ARG A 108 8.06 57.72 7.03
C ARG A 108 7.26 59.00 7.30
N ASN A 109 6.17 58.84 8.04
CA ASN A 109 5.63 59.72 9.09
C ASN A 109 4.55 58.85 9.78
N SER A 110 4.64 58.41 11.05
CA SER A 110 4.74 59.15 12.33
C SER A 110 3.62 60.21 12.41
N SER A 111 2.71 60.21 13.38
CA SER A 111 2.82 59.79 14.78
C SER A 111 1.47 59.92 15.54
N ASN A 112 1.46 59.36 16.76
CA ASN A 112 0.59 59.59 17.94
C ASN A 112 -0.62 58.64 18.12
N SER A 113 -0.96 58.10 19.31
CA SER A 113 -0.31 57.88 20.62
C SER A 113 -1.38 57.28 21.57
N VAL A 114 -0.93 56.53 22.59
CA VAL A 114 -1.59 56.20 23.89
C VAL A 114 -2.42 54.91 24.01
N ASP A 115 -1.85 54.00 24.81
CA ASP A 115 -2.35 53.02 25.81
C ASP A 115 -3.69 52.27 25.61
N ASP A 116 -3.70 50.93 25.75
CA ASP A 116 -3.89 50.26 27.04
C ASP A 116 -3.90 48.71 26.89
N ASN A 117 -3.61 48.02 27.99
CA ASN A 117 -3.65 46.56 28.16
C ASN A 117 -5.05 45.96 27.93
N SER A 118 -5.13 44.74 27.37
CA SER A 118 -5.83 43.58 27.96
C SER A 118 -6.27 42.53 26.92
N SER A 119 -6.26 41.29 27.41
CA SER A 119 -6.79 40.05 26.84
C SER A 119 -8.20 40.14 26.26
N GLY A 120 -8.46 39.44 25.14
CA GLY A 120 -9.83 39.18 24.71
C GLY A 120 -9.98 38.61 23.31
N THR A 121 -10.46 37.38 23.23
CA THR A 121 -10.89 36.62 22.05
C THR A 121 -12.03 37.28 21.24
N ARG A 122 -11.92 37.27 19.89
CA ARG A 122 -12.95 36.93 18.86
C ARG A 122 -12.54 37.53 17.50
N GLU A 123 -12.27 36.72 16.47
CA GLU A 123 -13.22 36.12 15.51
C GLU A 123 -13.62 37.10 14.39
N PHE A 124 -13.02 36.99 13.20
CA PHE A 124 -13.59 37.49 11.93
C PHE A 124 -13.13 36.65 10.71
N VAL A 125 -14.08 35.86 10.21
CA VAL A 125 -14.51 35.67 8.81
C VAL A 125 -13.47 35.78 7.68
N PHE A 126 -13.19 34.64 7.02
CA PHE A 126 -12.57 34.63 5.68
C PHE A 126 -13.60 34.95 4.60
N GLY A 127 -13.51 36.15 4.04
CA GLY A 127 -14.18 36.54 2.81
C GLY A 127 -13.46 35.98 1.59
N SER A 128 -14.22 35.29 0.72
CA SER A 128 -13.83 34.87 -0.62
C SER A 128 -13.41 36.08 -1.47
N CYS A 129 -12.28 35.97 -2.17
CA CYS A 129 -11.93 36.87 -3.27
C CYS A 129 -11.35 36.07 -4.44
N ARG A 130 -12.21 35.82 -5.44
CA ARG A 130 -11.79 35.73 -6.84
C ARG A 130 -11.06 37.03 -7.22
N ARG A 131 -9.96 36.91 -7.95
CA ARG A 131 -9.54 37.93 -8.92
C ARG A 131 -8.77 37.26 -10.05
N GLU A 132 -9.50 37.00 -11.13
CA GLU A 132 -8.96 36.85 -12.47
C GLU A 132 -8.51 38.24 -12.95
N VAL A 133 -7.32 38.33 -13.54
CA VAL A 133 -6.90 39.46 -14.34
C VAL A 133 -6.32 38.88 -15.63
N CYS A 134 -7.04 39.12 -16.72
CA CYS A 134 -6.65 38.81 -18.09
C CYS A 134 -5.42 39.64 -18.49
N PHE A 135 -4.60 39.08 -19.38
CA PHE A 135 -3.95 39.88 -20.41
C PHE A 135 -3.99 39.12 -21.73
N ASP A 136 -4.87 39.58 -22.61
CA ASP A 136 -4.92 39.23 -24.02
C ASP A 136 -3.75 39.90 -24.74
N SER A 137 -3.09 39.15 -25.62
CA SER A 137 -2.56 39.68 -26.87
C SER A 137 -2.45 38.55 -27.88
N VAL A 138 -3.45 38.51 -28.75
CA VAL A 138 -3.47 37.75 -30.00
C VAL A 138 -2.49 38.39 -30.96
N GLY A 139 -1.59 37.59 -31.50
CA GLY A 139 -0.71 37.93 -32.60
C GLY A 139 -0.51 36.70 -33.47
N GLU A 140 -1.47 36.45 -34.36
CA GLU A 140 -1.30 35.56 -35.51
C GLU A 140 -0.12 36.00 -36.36
N LEU A 141 0.79 35.08 -36.66
CA LEU A 141 1.42 35.05 -37.99
C LEU A 141 1.73 33.59 -38.34
N GLY A 142 0.93 33.03 -39.24
CA GLY A 142 1.23 31.74 -39.85
C GLY A 142 2.40 31.83 -40.82
N ARG A 143 3.11 30.71 -40.99
CA ARG A 143 3.62 30.19 -42.27
C ARG A 143 4.26 28.80 -42.09
N THR A 144 3.57 27.83 -42.69
CA THR A 144 4.09 26.77 -43.59
C THR A 144 5.53 26.25 -43.47
N LEU A 145 5.61 24.93 -43.29
CA LEU A 145 6.66 23.91 -43.52
C LEU A 145 7.50 24.09 -44.82
N PRO A 146 8.44 23.18 -45.15
CA PRO A 146 9.58 22.62 -44.40
C PRO A 146 10.89 22.77 -45.23
N PHE A 147 12.07 22.62 -44.63
CA PHE A 147 13.29 22.42 -45.44
C PHE A 147 14.23 21.41 -44.79
N ASP A 148 14.39 20.29 -45.47
CA ASP A 148 15.38 19.25 -45.24
C ASP A 148 16.80 19.83 -45.27
N SER A 149 17.62 19.44 -44.31
CA SER A 149 19.00 19.10 -44.61
C SER A 149 19.53 18.10 -43.60
N TYR A 150 19.75 16.89 -44.13
CA TYR A 150 20.61 15.86 -43.58
C TYR A 150 22.00 16.44 -43.27
N VAL A 151 22.43 16.35 -42.02
CA VAL A 151 23.86 16.19 -41.70
C VAL A 151 23.94 15.14 -40.59
N ASP A 152 24.46 13.99 -41.00
CA ASP A 152 24.92 12.90 -40.14
C ASP A 152 26.11 13.40 -39.31
N SER A 153 25.99 13.31 -37.99
CA SER A 153 27.13 13.44 -37.07
C SER A 153 26.80 12.68 -35.81
N ASP A 154 27.33 11.46 -35.79
CA ASP A 154 27.63 10.66 -34.61
C ASP A 154 28.08 11.56 -33.45
N ASN A 155 27.18 11.77 -32.49
CA ASN A 155 27.57 12.22 -31.18
C ASN A 155 26.84 11.34 -30.16
N ARG A 156 27.59 10.39 -29.61
CA ARG A 156 27.27 9.69 -28.36
C ARG A 156 27.17 10.72 -27.24
N GLY A 157 26.01 11.37 -27.13
CA GLY A 157 25.60 12.13 -25.97
C GLY A 157 25.03 11.17 -24.95
N LEU A 158 25.83 10.85 -23.93
CA LEU A 158 25.32 10.40 -22.64
C LEU A 158 24.39 11.50 -22.12
N GLU A 159 23.10 11.42 -22.44
CA GLU A 159 22.09 12.20 -21.73
C GLU A 159 22.10 11.70 -20.29
N ALA A 160 22.82 12.43 -19.42
CA ALA A 160 22.64 12.31 -18.00
C ALA A 160 21.18 12.63 -17.71
N GLU A 161 20.35 11.61 -17.52
CA GLU A 161 18.98 11.74 -17.01
C GLU A 161 19.03 12.60 -15.75
N GLU A 162 18.68 13.87 -15.90
CA GLU A 162 18.77 14.86 -14.83
C GLU A 162 17.61 14.59 -13.86
N SER A 163 17.85 13.68 -12.91
CA SER A 163 16.86 13.34 -11.88
C SER A 163 16.56 14.59 -11.04
N CYS A 164 15.39 15.19 -11.22
CA CYS A 164 14.91 16.25 -10.34
C CYS A 164 14.78 15.67 -8.93
N LYS A 165 15.47 16.26 -7.94
CA LYS A 165 15.43 15.80 -6.54
C LYS A 165 14.68 16.82 -5.70
N ALA A 166 13.65 16.36 -4.99
CA ALA A 166 12.92 17.19 -4.04
C ALA A 166 13.83 17.68 -2.90
N ASN A 167 13.72 18.96 -2.56
CA ASN A 167 14.45 19.54 -1.45
C ASN A 167 13.84 19.11 -0.08
N HIS A 168 14.58 19.33 1.01
CA HIS A 168 14.13 18.92 2.34
C HIS A 168 12.80 19.60 2.76
N LEU A 169 12.58 20.85 2.33
CA LEU A 169 11.37 21.60 2.65
C LEU A 169 10.13 21.00 1.98
N GLU A 170 10.24 20.56 0.73
CA GLU A 170 9.18 19.86 -0.01
C GLU A 170 8.86 18.51 0.64
N LYS A 171 9.91 17.77 1.04
CA LYS A 171 9.75 16.50 1.79
C LYS A 171 9.03 16.69 3.11
N GLN A 172 9.41 17.72 3.87
CA GLN A 172 8.76 18.06 5.13
C GLN A 172 7.31 18.51 4.93
N LYS A 173 7.04 19.36 3.94
CA LYS A 173 5.68 19.78 3.58
C LYS A 173 4.80 18.58 3.24
N ALA A 174 5.28 17.66 2.40
CA ALA A 174 4.54 16.46 2.05
C ALA A 174 4.23 15.61 3.29
N ALA A 175 5.21 15.40 4.18
CA ALA A 175 5.02 14.64 5.41
C ALA A 175 4.00 15.30 6.36
N THR A 176 4.07 16.61 6.55
CA THR A 176 3.12 17.37 7.39
C THR A 176 1.70 17.26 6.85
N VAL A 177 1.51 17.39 5.53
CA VAL A 177 0.18 17.26 4.91
C VAL A 177 -0.38 15.85 5.13
N VAL A 178 0.43 14.81 4.92
CA VAL A 178 0.01 13.42 5.20
C VAL A 178 -0.40 13.26 6.67
N SER A 179 0.40 13.77 7.60
CA SER A 179 0.10 13.71 9.04
C SER A 179 -1.23 14.39 9.38
N ASN A 180 -1.49 15.57 8.80
CA ASN A 180 -2.72 16.31 9.03
C ASN A 180 -3.94 15.55 8.47
N ILE A 181 -3.84 15.02 7.24
CA ILE A 181 -4.91 14.23 6.63
C ILE A 181 -5.22 12.99 7.49
N LEU A 182 -4.19 12.25 7.90
CA LEU A 182 -4.36 11.07 8.74
C LEU A 182 -4.99 11.43 10.08
N SER A 183 -4.59 12.54 10.71
CA SER A 183 -5.18 13.01 11.97
C SER A 183 -6.67 13.32 11.82
N THR A 184 -7.06 14.07 10.79
CA THR A 184 -8.46 14.37 10.51
C THR A 184 -9.26 13.10 10.23
N MET A 185 -8.74 12.20 9.39
CA MET A 185 -9.39 10.93 9.09
C MET A 185 -9.58 10.08 10.36
N MET A 186 -8.56 9.97 11.20
CA MET A 186 -8.64 9.25 12.47
C MET A 186 -9.75 9.82 13.37
N HIS A 187 -9.81 11.15 13.53
CA HIS A 187 -10.83 11.82 14.35
C HIS A 187 -12.27 11.53 13.87
N TYR A 188 -12.54 11.65 12.56
CA TYR A 188 -13.88 11.33 12.03
C TYR A 188 -14.21 9.84 12.12
N SER A 189 -13.21 8.98 11.93
CA SER A 189 -13.38 7.53 11.96
C SER A 189 -13.80 7.02 13.35
N GLU A 190 -13.25 7.61 14.42
CA GLU A 190 -13.64 7.33 15.80
C GLU A 190 -15.11 7.70 16.04
N LYS A 191 -15.55 8.85 15.52
CA LYS A 191 -16.95 9.31 15.63
C LYS A 191 -17.93 8.44 14.85
N MET A 192 -17.48 7.74 13.80
CA MET A 192 -18.29 6.82 13.00
C MET A 192 -18.19 5.36 13.45
N GLY A 193 -17.46 5.06 14.52
CA GLY A 193 -17.28 3.69 15.04
C GLY A 193 -16.40 2.78 14.17
N LYS A 194 -15.67 3.31 13.17
CA LYS A 194 -14.72 2.57 12.35
C LYS A 194 -13.32 3.05 12.66
N VAL A 195 -12.59 2.40 13.53
CA VAL A 195 -11.32 2.94 14.00
C VAL A 195 -10.18 2.62 13.02
N ILE A 196 -9.58 3.65 12.40
CA ILE A 196 -8.38 3.52 11.56
C ILE A 196 -7.13 4.03 12.28
N CYS A 197 -5.96 3.66 11.79
CA CYS A 197 -4.66 3.94 12.41
C CYS A 197 -3.63 4.29 11.31
N GLY A 198 -2.86 5.36 11.49
CA GLY A 198 -1.80 5.78 10.56
C GLY A 198 -0.54 4.91 10.63
N LYS A 199 -0.45 4.05 11.65
CA LYS A 199 0.57 3.01 11.79
C LYS A 199 -0.12 1.65 11.75
N ARG A 200 0.62 0.59 11.43
CA ARG A 200 0.09 -0.76 11.60
C ARG A 200 -0.12 -0.97 13.11
N CYS A 201 -1.37 -0.94 13.53
CA CYS A 201 -1.75 -1.19 14.91
C CYS A 201 -1.67 -2.72 15.14
N ASN A 202 -0.60 -3.19 15.81
CA ASN A 202 -0.46 -4.58 16.28
C ASN A 202 -1.26 -4.74 17.58
N SER A 203 -2.58 -4.88 17.51
CA SER A 203 -3.38 -5.23 18.69
C SER A 203 -3.20 -6.69 19.11
N ILE A 204 -2.66 -7.53 18.22
CA ILE A 204 -2.18 -8.89 18.50
C ILE A 204 -0.90 -9.03 17.66
N GLY A 205 0.20 -9.55 18.20
CA GLY A 205 1.51 -9.64 17.54
C GLY A 205 1.59 -10.48 16.26
N ILE A 206 0.48 -10.70 15.57
CA ILE A 206 0.37 -11.39 14.29
C ILE A 206 0.81 -10.44 13.18
N VAL A 207 1.83 -10.82 12.41
CA VAL A 207 2.19 -10.11 11.19
C VAL A 207 1.08 -10.36 10.15
N PRO A 208 0.40 -9.30 9.63
CA PRO A 208 -0.59 -9.47 8.59
C PRO A 208 0.05 -10.10 7.35
N LEU A 209 -0.58 -11.16 6.83
CA LEU A 209 -0.18 -11.73 5.55
C LEU A 209 -0.32 -10.68 4.44
N SER A 210 0.61 -10.67 3.48
CA SER A 210 0.53 -9.76 2.33
C SER A 210 -0.82 -9.86 1.62
N SER A 211 -1.30 -8.72 1.10
CA SER A 211 -2.52 -8.65 0.29
C SER A 211 -2.51 -9.68 -0.86
N SER A 212 -1.39 -9.84 -1.56
CA SER A 212 -1.21 -10.85 -2.62
C SER A 212 -1.40 -12.29 -2.14
N LEU A 213 -0.89 -12.63 -0.95
CA LEU A 213 -1.09 -13.95 -0.36
C LEU A 213 -2.56 -14.17 -0.02
N ASN A 214 -3.17 -13.20 0.66
CA ASN A 214 -4.58 -13.27 1.05
C ASN A 214 -5.51 -13.49 -0.14
N ILE A 215 -5.27 -12.76 -1.24
CA ILE A 215 -6.04 -12.92 -2.49
C ILE A 215 -5.88 -14.34 -3.05
N SER A 216 -4.65 -14.87 -3.05
CA SER A 216 -4.38 -16.21 -3.57
C SER A 216 -5.00 -17.30 -2.71
N LEU A 217 -4.89 -17.20 -1.39
CA LEU A 217 -5.51 -18.12 -0.44
C LEU A 217 -7.03 -18.06 -0.49
N GLY A 218 -7.63 -16.89 -0.69
CA GLY A 218 -9.07 -16.70 -0.78
C GLY A 218 -9.75 -17.40 -1.97
N ARG A 219 -8.96 -17.86 -2.96
CA ARG A 219 -9.49 -18.64 -4.09
C ARG A 219 -9.70 -20.11 -3.75
N ILE A 220 -9.03 -20.62 -2.71
CA ILE A 220 -9.10 -22.01 -2.30
C ILE A 220 -10.43 -22.24 -1.57
N LYS A 221 -11.20 -23.23 -2.02
CA LYS A 221 -12.57 -23.48 -1.54
C LYS A 221 -12.64 -24.44 -0.35
N GLN A 222 -11.57 -25.17 -0.07
CA GLN A 222 -11.51 -26.13 1.03
C GLN A 222 -11.39 -25.43 2.39
N SER A 223 -11.80 -26.12 3.46
CA SER A 223 -11.59 -25.66 4.83
C SER A 223 -10.13 -25.84 5.22
N PHE A 224 -9.44 -24.73 5.48
CA PHE A 224 -8.06 -24.77 5.96
C PHE A 224 -7.70 -23.54 6.80
N VAL A 225 -6.65 -23.71 7.58
CA VAL A 225 -5.97 -22.63 8.33
C VAL A 225 -4.48 -22.64 8.06
N LEU A 226 -3.84 -21.48 8.20
CA LEU A 226 -2.39 -21.38 8.30
C LEU A 226 -2.00 -20.99 9.71
N THR A 227 -1.02 -21.67 10.28
CA THR A 227 -0.40 -21.32 11.55
C THR A 227 1.07 -20.95 11.35
N ASP A 228 1.56 -20.02 12.15
CA ASP A 228 2.95 -19.56 12.06
C ASP A 228 3.80 -20.18 13.18
N PRO A 229 4.77 -21.06 12.85
CA PRO A 229 5.61 -21.74 13.83
C PRO A 229 6.64 -20.83 14.50
N HIS A 230 6.84 -19.60 14.03
CA HIS A 230 7.80 -18.66 14.63
C HIS A 230 7.21 -17.88 15.81
N PHE A 231 5.91 -17.98 16.03
CA PHE A 231 5.25 -17.40 17.19
C PHE A 231 4.99 -18.46 18.25
N VAL A 232 5.04 -18.02 19.51
CA VAL A 232 4.66 -18.84 20.66
C VAL A 232 3.28 -19.42 20.43
N ASP A 233 3.13 -20.71 20.69
CA ASP A 233 1.86 -21.43 20.60
C ASP A 233 1.31 -21.65 19.18
N MET A 234 2.08 -21.34 18.11
CA MET A 234 1.70 -21.55 16.72
C MET A 234 0.29 -21.03 16.38
N PRO A 235 0.04 -19.71 16.54
CA PRO A 235 -1.28 -19.13 16.34
C PRO A 235 -1.71 -19.19 14.87
N ILE A 236 -3.02 -19.22 14.65
CA ILE A 236 -3.62 -19.11 13.33
C ILE A 236 -3.42 -17.70 12.79
N VAL A 237 -2.78 -17.60 11.62
CA VAL A 237 -2.55 -16.33 10.90
C VAL A 237 -3.48 -16.17 9.69
N TYR A 238 -4.15 -17.25 9.27
CA TYR A 238 -5.17 -17.23 8.23
C TYR A 238 -6.20 -18.33 8.45
N ALA A 239 -7.47 -18.02 8.19
CA ALA A 239 -8.57 -18.97 8.19
C ALA A 239 -9.46 -18.77 6.95
N SER A 240 -9.64 -19.86 6.19
CA SER A 240 -10.48 -19.85 4.97
C SER A 240 -11.96 -19.66 5.31
N ASP A 241 -12.76 -19.15 4.36
CA ASP A 241 -14.20 -18.99 4.59
C ASP A 241 -14.89 -20.34 4.85
N ALA A 242 -14.40 -21.42 4.25
CA ALA A 242 -14.93 -22.76 4.52
C ALA A 242 -14.64 -23.23 5.95
N PHE A 243 -13.50 -22.86 6.54
CA PHE A 243 -13.19 -23.16 7.94
C PHE A 243 -14.12 -22.41 8.91
N ILE A 244 -14.38 -21.13 8.64
CA ILE A 244 -15.33 -20.30 9.40
C ILE A 244 -16.72 -20.94 9.36
N LYS A 245 -17.18 -21.37 8.17
CA LYS A 245 -18.47 -22.05 8.00
C LYS A 245 -18.52 -23.41 8.71
N LEU A 246 -17.46 -24.20 8.60
CA LEU A 246 -17.38 -25.55 9.19
C LEU A 246 -17.47 -25.51 10.72
N THR A 247 -16.76 -24.55 11.34
CA THR A 247 -16.58 -24.50 12.79
C THR A 247 -17.56 -23.57 13.51
N GLY A 248 -18.20 -22.66 12.78
CA GLY A 248 -19.12 -21.65 13.33
C GLY A 248 -18.42 -20.48 14.05
N TYR A 249 -17.10 -20.48 14.16
CA TYR A 249 -16.34 -19.35 14.71
C TYR A 249 -16.13 -18.27 13.68
N SER A 250 -16.23 -17.01 14.09
CA SER A 250 -15.93 -15.88 13.22
C SER A 250 -14.42 -15.70 13.05
N ARG A 251 -14.02 -14.99 11.98
CA ARG A 251 -12.59 -14.80 11.67
C ARG A 251 -11.81 -14.09 12.77
N HIS A 252 -12.41 -13.12 13.48
CA HIS A 252 -11.74 -12.41 14.56
C HIS A 252 -11.58 -13.27 15.82
N GLU A 253 -12.44 -14.28 16.01
CA GLU A 253 -12.35 -15.22 17.14
C GLU A 253 -11.28 -16.30 16.96
N VAL A 254 -10.82 -16.54 15.73
CA VAL A 254 -9.88 -17.63 15.42
C VAL A 254 -8.46 -17.13 15.16
N LEU A 255 -8.31 -15.95 14.57
CA LEU A 255 -7.00 -15.37 14.30
C LEU A 255 -6.26 -15.10 15.62
N GLY A 256 -5.00 -15.51 15.70
CA GLY A 256 -4.16 -15.33 16.89
C GLY A 256 -4.25 -16.44 17.92
N ARG A 257 -5.10 -17.45 17.71
CA ARG A 257 -5.25 -18.58 18.62
C ARG A 257 -4.67 -19.84 18.02
N ASN A 258 -4.20 -20.75 18.86
CA ASN A 258 -3.92 -22.10 18.44
C ASN A 258 -5.24 -22.85 18.14
N CYS A 259 -5.23 -23.70 17.10
CA CYS A 259 -6.41 -24.44 16.64
C CYS A 259 -6.99 -25.44 17.67
N ARG A 260 -6.28 -25.70 18.78
CA ARG A 260 -6.75 -26.56 19.88
C ARG A 260 -8.05 -26.12 20.55
N PHE A 261 -8.53 -24.89 20.30
CA PHE A 261 -9.86 -24.48 20.78
C PHE A 261 -11.01 -25.34 20.21
N LEU A 262 -10.76 -26.09 19.14
CA LEU A 262 -11.71 -27.06 18.59
C LEU A 262 -11.71 -28.40 19.35
N GLN A 263 -10.78 -28.62 20.28
CA GLN A 263 -10.70 -29.85 21.09
C GLN A 263 -11.68 -29.76 22.25
N GLY A 264 -12.16 -30.91 22.72
CA GLY A 264 -13.08 -31.00 23.85
C GLY A 264 -12.89 -32.28 24.66
N PRO A 265 -13.84 -32.61 25.55
CA PRO A 265 -13.68 -33.66 26.55
C PRO A 265 -13.38 -35.04 25.98
N ASP A 266 -13.97 -35.38 24.83
CA ASP A 266 -13.84 -36.70 24.20
C ASP A 266 -12.80 -36.69 23.06
N THR A 267 -12.01 -35.63 22.93
CA THR A 267 -10.90 -35.61 21.98
C THR A 267 -9.78 -36.55 22.45
N ASP A 268 -9.48 -37.55 21.63
CA ASP A 268 -8.46 -38.56 21.92
C ASP A 268 -7.06 -37.96 22.09
N VAL A 269 -6.44 -38.23 23.25
CA VAL A 269 -5.11 -37.75 23.62
C VAL A 269 -4.01 -38.44 22.81
N GLU A 270 -4.18 -39.70 22.40
CA GLU A 270 -3.18 -40.42 21.59
C GLU A 270 -3.01 -39.75 20.22
N VAL A 271 -4.13 -39.34 19.62
CA VAL A 271 -4.13 -38.58 18.36
C VAL A 271 -3.42 -37.23 18.54
N LEU A 272 -3.61 -36.54 19.68
CA LEU A 272 -2.91 -35.29 19.97
C LEU A 272 -1.40 -35.48 20.09
N CYS A 273 -0.95 -36.57 20.72
CA CYS A 273 0.46 -36.93 20.80
C CYS A 273 1.04 -37.19 19.40
N GLN A 274 0.36 -37.98 18.56
CA GLN A 274 0.77 -38.26 17.19
C GLN A 274 0.93 -36.98 16.35
N MET A 275 -0.02 -36.03 16.49
CA MET A 275 0.05 -34.73 15.83
C MET A 275 1.27 -33.93 16.30
N ARG A 276 1.53 -33.89 17.61
CA ARG A 276 2.66 -33.16 18.19
C ARG A 276 3.99 -33.71 17.66
N GLU A 277 4.18 -35.02 17.72
CA GLU A 277 5.39 -35.68 17.21
C GLU A 277 5.61 -35.39 15.72
N SER A 278 4.54 -35.41 14.92
CA SER A 278 4.61 -35.11 13.49
C SER A 278 5.02 -33.67 13.21
N ILE A 279 4.50 -32.71 13.98
CA ILE A 279 4.86 -31.29 13.87
C ILE A 279 6.31 -31.07 14.31
N GLU A 280 6.76 -31.68 15.42
CA GLU A 280 8.13 -31.59 15.91
C GLU A 280 9.12 -32.19 14.92
N ALA A 281 8.77 -33.32 14.29
CA ALA A 281 9.55 -33.94 13.23
C ALA A 281 9.46 -33.20 11.88
N ALA A 282 8.69 -32.11 11.77
CA ALA A 282 8.43 -31.38 10.54
C ALA A 282 7.91 -32.25 9.38
N ARG A 283 7.04 -33.21 9.70
CA ARG A 283 6.41 -34.13 8.74
C ARG A 283 4.93 -33.82 8.57
N ALA A 284 4.38 -34.23 7.43
CA ALA A 284 2.95 -34.18 7.23
C ALA A 284 2.29 -35.36 7.95
N CYS A 285 1.10 -35.16 8.50
CA CYS A 285 0.30 -36.21 9.11
C CYS A 285 -1.18 -36.01 8.79
N THR A 286 -1.88 -37.12 8.54
CA THR A 286 -3.34 -37.16 8.44
C THR A 286 -3.85 -37.92 9.64
N VAL A 287 -4.76 -37.30 10.40
CA VAL A 287 -5.38 -37.91 11.57
C VAL A 287 -6.89 -37.70 11.53
N ARG A 288 -7.60 -38.60 12.20
CA ARG A 288 -9.03 -38.48 12.45
C ARG A 288 -9.22 -38.05 13.90
N ILE A 289 -9.73 -36.85 14.12
CA ILE A 289 -9.84 -36.26 15.45
C ILE A 289 -11.26 -35.77 15.71
N LEU A 290 -11.78 -35.99 16.92
CA LEU A 290 -13.07 -35.43 17.33
C LEU A 290 -12.90 -33.95 17.69
N ASN A 291 -13.65 -33.07 17.02
CA ASN A 291 -13.63 -31.64 17.25
C ASN A 291 -15.03 -31.10 17.56
N TYR A 292 -15.10 -29.92 18.16
CA TYR A 292 -16.34 -29.28 18.58
C TYR A 292 -16.50 -27.92 17.90
N ARG A 293 -17.70 -27.65 17.40
CA ARG A 293 -18.09 -26.36 16.82
C ARG A 293 -18.37 -25.34 17.93
N LYS A 294 -18.48 -24.06 17.56
CA LYS A 294 -18.80 -22.96 18.48
C LYS A 294 -20.07 -23.21 19.30
N GLU A 295 -21.08 -23.82 18.68
CA GLU A 295 -22.37 -24.16 19.30
C GLU A 295 -22.32 -25.40 20.21
N GLY A 296 -21.16 -26.07 20.31
CA GLY A 296 -20.95 -27.26 21.14
C GLY A 296 -21.18 -28.59 20.40
N SER A 297 -21.66 -28.58 19.16
CA SER A 297 -21.84 -29.80 18.37
C SER A 297 -20.49 -30.44 18.02
N SER A 298 -20.37 -31.76 18.21
CA SER A 298 -19.16 -32.50 17.84
C SER A 298 -19.18 -32.91 16.36
N PHE A 299 -18.01 -33.04 15.75
CA PHE A 299 -17.83 -33.61 14.42
C PHE A 299 -16.50 -34.34 14.29
N TRP A 300 -16.48 -35.38 13.45
CA TRP A 300 -15.26 -36.10 13.11
C TRP A 300 -14.51 -35.33 12.04
N ASN A 301 -13.38 -34.74 12.44
CA ASN A 301 -12.50 -33.98 11.57
C ASN A 301 -11.40 -34.89 11.03
N LEU A 302 -11.47 -35.20 9.74
CA LEU A 302 -10.31 -35.71 9.02
C LEU A 302 -9.37 -34.53 8.77
N LEU A 303 -8.28 -34.48 9.54
CA LEU A 303 -7.33 -33.38 9.61
C LEU A 303 -5.99 -33.75 8.96
N LEU A 304 -5.63 -33.04 7.89
CA LEU A 304 -4.28 -33.08 7.31
C LEU A 304 -3.47 -31.88 7.78
N ILE A 305 -2.34 -32.13 8.44
CA ILE A 305 -1.34 -31.11 8.77
C ILE A 305 -0.14 -31.30 7.86
N SER A 306 0.34 -30.21 7.24
CA SER A 306 1.54 -30.25 6.39
C SER A 306 2.40 -29.00 6.56
N PRO A 307 3.74 -29.12 6.65
CA PRO A 307 4.62 -27.96 6.63
C PRO A 307 4.61 -27.31 5.24
N VAL A 308 4.55 -25.98 5.22
CA VAL A 308 4.62 -25.14 4.03
C VAL A 308 5.92 -24.34 4.07
N ARG A 309 6.80 -24.62 3.11
CA ARG A 309 8.14 -24.01 3.05
C ARG A 309 8.16 -22.80 2.13
N ASN A 310 8.90 -21.76 2.51
CA ASN A 310 9.21 -20.62 1.65
C ASN A 310 10.24 -20.99 0.56
N ALA A 311 10.65 -20.02 -0.26
CA ALA A 311 11.65 -20.25 -1.30
C ALA A 311 13.04 -20.62 -0.76
N SER A 312 13.38 -20.25 0.49
CA SER A 312 14.65 -20.66 1.11
C SER A 312 14.61 -22.08 1.69
N GLY A 313 13.50 -22.80 1.55
CA GLY A 313 13.32 -24.15 2.07
C GLY A 313 13.02 -24.20 3.57
N LYS A 314 12.98 -23.05 4.27
CA LYS A 314 12.54 -22.98 5.67
C LYS A 314 11.03 -23.08 5.77
N ILE A 315 10.53 -23.68 6.84
CA ILE A 315 9.09 -23.76 7.10
C ILE A 315 8.60 -22.34 7.39
N ALA A 316 7.69 -21.84 6.56
CA ALA A 316 7.06 -20.55 6.74
C ALA A 316 5.78 -20.68 7.57
N PHE A 317 5.00 -21.72 7.29
CA PHE A 317 3.72 -21.98 7.94
C PHE A 317 3.49 -23.49 8.09
N TYR A 318 2.55 -23.86 8.96
CA TYR A 318 1.84 -25.13 8.83
C TYR A 318 0.46 -24.88 8.25
N VAL A 319 0.04 -25.74 7.33
CA VAL A 319 -1.35 -25.77 6.86
C VAL A 319 -2.09 -26.91 7.54
N GLY A 320 -3.25 -26.61 8.12
CA GLY A 320 -4.19 -27.60 8.61
C GLY A 320 -5.44 -27.59 7.74
N VAL A 321 -5.75 -28.70 7.06
CA VAL A 321 -6.94 -28.85 6.22
C VAL A 321 -7.95 -29.73 6.95
N GLN A 322 -9.13 -29.18 7.23
CA GLN A 322 -10.19 -29.86 7.97
C GLN A 322 -11.29 -30.35 7.03
N MET A 323 -11.80 -31.55 7.28
CA MET A 323 -12.94 -32.10 6.56
C MET A 323 -13.85 -32.82 7.54
N ASP A 324 -15.14 -32.49 7.50
CA ASP A 324 -16.14 -33.21 8.28
C ASP A 324 -16.51 -34.51 7.56
N GLU A 325 -16.22 -35.65 8.16
CA GLU A 325 -16.57 -36.96 7.60
C GLU A 325 -18.09 -37.20 7.56
N SER A 326 -18.86 -36.54 8.44
CA SER A 326 -20.31 -36.70 8.49
C SER A 326 -21.06 -35.87 7.45
N ALA A 327 -20.37 -34.91 6.81
CA ALA A 327 -20.95 -34.11 5.75
C ALA A 327 -21.15 -34.98 4.49
N LYS A 328 -22.39 -35.03 3.99
CA LYS A 328 -22.70 -35.66 2.70
C LYS A 328 -21.86 -34.96 1.63
N ASN A 329 -20.88 -35.68 1.12
CA ASN A 329 -20.08 -35.23 -0.01
C ASN A 329 -20.97 -35.29 -1.25
N ASP A 330 -21.52 -34.15 -1.67
CA ASP A 330 -22.12 -34.03 -2.99
C ASP A 330 -21.04 -34.40 -4.02
N ASP A 331 -21.22 -35.60 -4.54
CA ASP A 331 -20.60 -36.31 -5.64
C ASP A 331 -19.54 -35.54 -6.47
N GLN A 332 -18.25 -35.76 -6.18
CA GLN A 332 -17.14 -35.26 -7.02
C GLN A 332 -16.09 -36.34 -7.38
N GLY A 333 -16.35 -37.62 -7.12
CA GLY A 333 -15.45 -38.73 -7.49
C GLY A 333 -14.03 -38.74 -6.88
N LEU A 334 -13.59 -37.64 -6.25
CA LEU A 334 -12.27 -37.49 -5.63
C LEU A 334 -12.30 -37.92 -4.17
N SER A 335 -11.32 -38.74 -3.77
CA SER A 335 -11.17 -39.18 -2.38
C SER A 335 -10.95 -37.98 -1.43
N PRO A 336 -11.36 -38.09 -0.16
CA PRO A 336 -11.08 -37.08 0.87
C PRO A 336 -9.61 -36.65 0.91
N GLU A 337 -8.70 -37.62 0.80
CA GLU A 337 -7.25 -37.40 0.77
C GLU A 337 -6.82 -36.55 -0.43
N MET A 338 -7.33 -36.85 -1.64
CA MET A 338 -7.02 -36.06 -2.84
C MET A 338 -7.47 -34.61 -2.69
N ARG A 339 -8.63 -34.37 -2.08
CA ARG A 339 -9.13 -33.01 -1.83
C ARG A 339 -8.25 -32.25 -0.84
N GLN A 340 -7.80 -32.92 0.22
CA GLN A 340 -6.88 -32.32 1.18
C GLN A 340 -5.51 -32.01 0.55
N LEU A 341 -4.94 -32.96 -0.21
CA LEU A 341 -3.67 -32.78 -0.90
C LEU A 341 -3.73 -31.67 -1.96
N ALA A 342 -4.86 -31.54 -2.68
CA ALA A 342 -5.07 -30.44 -3.63
C ALA A 342 -5.05 -29.07 -2.92
N ALA A 343 -5.71 -28.95 -1.76
CA ALA A 343 -5.68 -27.73 -0.97
C ALA A 343 -4.26 -27.40 -0.48
N VAL A 344 -3.54 -28.40 0.06
CA VAL A 344 -2.13 -28.24 0.48
C VAL A 344 -1.24 -27.81 -0.70
N GLY A 345 -1.44 -28.40 -1.87
CA GLY A 345 -0.72 -28.03 -3.09
C GLY A 345 -0.94 -26.57 -3.46
N ALA A 346 -2.20 -26.13 -3.49
CA ALA A 346 -2.56 -24.73 -3.79
C ALA A 346 -1.96 -23.74 -2.78
N VAL A 347 -2.00 -24.07 -1.49
CA VAL A 347 -1.36 -23.27 -0.43
C VAL A 347 0.15 -23.19 -0.63
N LYS A 348 0.82 -24.32 -0.89
CA LYS A 348 2.28 -24.36 -1.12
C LYS A 348 2.69 -23.49 -2.30
N VAL A 349 1.91 -23.49 -3.39
CA VAL A 349 2.14 -22.62 -4.55
C VAL A 349 1.97 -21.14 -4.17
N ALA A 350 0.88 -20.80 -3.46
CA ALA A 350 0.62 -19.42 -3.05
C ALA A 350 1.72 -18.85 -2.13
N VAL A 351 2.24 -19.65 -1.20
CA VAL A 351 3.31 -19.22 -0.28
C VAL A 351 4.65 -19.08 -1.01
N ARG A 352 5.00 -20.02 -1.91
CA ARG A 352 6.24 -19.94 -2.69
C ARG A 352 6.28 -18.72 -3.61
N GLY A 353 5.14 -18.36 -4.22
CA GLY A 353 5.03 -17.19 -5.11
C GLY A 353 5.38 -15.86 -4.45
N LEU A 354 5.34 -15.75 -3.12
CA LEU A 354 5.69 -14.52 -2.40
C LEU A 354 7.18 -14.31 -2.19
N SER A 355 7.94 -15.40 -2.05
CA SER A 355 9.37 -15.33 -1.74
C SER A 355 10.24 -15.15 -2.98
N ALA A 356 9.67 -15.28 -4.18
CA ALA A 356 10.39 -15.06 -5.45
C ALA A 356 10.74 -13.58 -5.72
N GLY A 357 10.24 -12.64 -4.91
CA GLY A 357 10.56 -11.21 -5.01
C GLY A 357 11.76 -10.72 -4.19
N VAL A 358 12.43 -11.60 -3.44
CA VAL A 358 13.61 -11.24 -2.61
C VAL A 358 14.81 -12.10 -3.02
N GLY A 359 15.32 -11.84 -4.22
CA GLY A 359 16.68 -12.24 -4.56
C GLY A 359 17.63 -11.10 -4.17
N PRO A 360 18.75 -11.36 -3.47
CA PRO A 360 19.76 -10.33 -3.29
C PRO A 360 20.36 -10.05 -4.66
N SER A 361 20.14 -8.86 -5.20
CA SER A 361 21.04 -8.30 -6.21
C SER A 361 22.40 -8.21 -5.54
N LYS A 362 23.28 -9.17 -5.85
CA LYS A 362 24.69 -9.09 -5.45
C LYS A 362 25.32 -7.85 -6.13
N PRO A 363 26.28 -7.20 -5.44
CA PRO A 363 26.85 -5.91 -5.83
C PRO A 363 27.59 -5.94 -7.16
#